data_AF-A0A7S2PQY9-F1
#
_entry.id   AF-A0A7S2PQY9-F1
#
_cell.length_a   1.000
_cell.length_b   1.000
_cell.length_c   1.000
_cell.angle_alpha   90.00
_cell.angle_beta   90.00
_cell.angle_gamma   90.00
#
_symmetry.space_group_name_H-M   'P 1'
#
loop_
_entity.id
_entity.type
_entity.pdbx_description
1 polymer ?
#
loop_
_entity_poly.entity_id
_entity_poly.type
_entity_poly.pdbx_seq_one_letter_code
_entity_poly.pdbx_strand_id
1 'polypeptide(L)'
;MATPVPQSGGTVQAVRSSRSSISSQAMTLPMLTRASSVGEMPEAQCALRGFVVPTFADLALETAYQKELLTQRERTGGRVTCAVMGLLSLVSLPMILERGSLTATFLRWHLAFLLSALGTLAALFRMRPRLARWLFDPALSVLSVHWIVVGSMTDTRVATLLDVQLDAMGPIEETRKSLLVSATIVTNMLFARLSLQWCLVCMHSTIPAYIGMVLALGSFEHDQVLQGLPEHSKTSWAHSLPIAFGRIALFLYGMAIIFYMVRRSEEIQDRTRFASLFCSQERLRAEKTRNRALRRRQQEMELLVNAL
;
A
#
# COMPACT_ATOMS: atom_id res chain seq x y z
N MET A 1 16.25 49.19 34.78
CA MET A 1 16.20 50.61 34.36
C MET A 1 17.26 50.82 33.28
N ALA A 2 16.89 51.54 32.21
CA ALA A 2 17.68 51.91 31.03
C ALA A 2 18.01 50.82 29.99
N THR A 3 17.15 50.71 28.97
CA THR A 3 17.53 50.54 27.54
C THR A 3 18.19 51.85 27.02
N PRO A 4 18.89 51.97 25.85
CA PRO A 4 18.58 51.30 24.57
C PRO A 4 19.69 51.18 23.46
N VAL A 5 19.25 50.66 22.29
CA VAL A 5 19.62 50.89 20.85
C VAL A 5 20.96 50.45 20.22
N PRO A 6 20.99 50.23 18.87
CA PRO A 6 21.82 49.24 18.18
C PRO A 6 22.87 49.91 17.27
N GLN A 7 23.70 49.12 16.59
CA GLN A 7 24.53 49.61 15.49
C GLN A 7 24.19 48.95 14.16
N SER A 8 23.91 49.85 13.22
CA SER A 8 23.78 49.70 11.79
C SER A 8 25.12 49.46 11.09
N GLY A 9 25.08 48.78 9.94
CA GLY A 9 26.10 48.85 8.89
C GLY A 9 26.05 47.58 8.04
N GLY A 10 25.91 47.61 6.71
CA GLY A 10 25.80 48.71 5.78
C GLY A 10 25.33 48.20 4.42
N THR A 11 24.80 49.13 3.64
CA THR A 11 24.34 48.98 2.26
C THR A 11 25.41 49.55 1.34
N VAL A 12 25.93 48.82 0.34
CA VAL A 12 26.53 49.42 -0.87
C VAL A 12 26.43 48.45 -2.07
N GLN A 13 25.69 48.94 -3.08
CA GLN A 13 25.83 48.86 -4.56
C GLN A 13 26.04 47.51 -5.26
N ALA A 14 25.14 47.08 -6.15
CA ALA A 14 24.72 47.64 -7.46
C ALA A 14 25.63 47.21 -8.63
N VAL A 15 24.95 46.95 -9.76
CA VAL A 15 25.35 47.26 -11.15
C VAL A 15 25.17 46.07 -12.13
N ARG A 16 24.41 46.41 -13.19
CA ARG A 16 24.44 45.95 -14.58
C ARG A 16 23.43 44.89 -15.07
N SER A 17 22.39 45.49 -15.65
CA SER A 17 21.73 45.12 -16.89
C SER A 17 22.62 44.48 -17.97
N SER A 18 22.01 43.57 -18.72
CA SER A 18 22.28 43.37 -20.14
C SER A 18 20.99 42.97 -20.85
N ARG A 19 20.47 43.91 -21.65
CA ARG A 19 19.56 43.63 -22.77
C ARG A 19 20.42 43.10 -23.91
N SER A 20 19.97 42.06 -24.60
CA SER A 20 20.22 41.93 -26.03
C SER A 20 19.04 41.24 -26.72
N SER A 21 18.49 41.98 -27.67
CA SER A 21 17.48 41.62 -28.64
C SER A 21 18.12 40.82 -29.79
N ILE A 22 17.52 39.72 -30.22
CA ILE A 22 17.81 39.13 -31.54
C ILE A 22 16.51 38.61 -32.19
N SER A 23 16.19 39.27 -33.31
CA SER A 23 15.68 38.73 -34.58
C SER A 23 14.27 38.11 -34.68
N SER A 24 13.38 38.92 -35.26
CA SER A 24 12.60 38.60 -36.46
C SER A 24 12.94 37.27 -37.16
N GLN A 25 12.00 36.32 -37.15
CA GLN A 25 11.75 35.44 -38.28
C GLN A 25 10.25 35.43 -38.56
N ALA A 26 9.88 36.13 -39.63
CA ALA A 26 8.65 35.87 -40.35
C ALA A 26 8.73 34.45 -40.92
N MET A 27 7.90 33.54 -40.44
CA MET A 27 7.71 32.23 -41.07
C MET A 27 6.28 32.19 -41.61
N THR A 28 6.24 32.33 -42.93
CA THR A 28 5.11 32.06 -43.81
C THR A 28 4.45 30.73 -43.47
N LEU A 29 3.19 30.79 -43.03
CA LEU A 29 2.20 29.76 -43.35
C LEU A 29 1.79 29.98 -44.81
N PRO A 30 1.62 28.92 -45.63
CA PRO A 30 0.31 28.28 -45.57
C PRO A 30 0.31 26.76 -45.81
N MET A 31 -0.86 26.22 -45.48
CA MET A 31 -1.53 25.11 -46.15
C MET A 31 -1.21 23.66 -45.75
N LEU A 32 -2.30 23.03 -45.30
CA LEU A 32 -2.62 21.61 -45.37
C LEU A 32 -1.97 20.69 -44.33
N THR A 33 -2.22 21.00 -43.05
CA THR A 33 -2.57 19.92 -42.12
C THR A 33 -3.91 19.33 -42.57
N ARG A 34 -3.80 18.35 -43.47
CA ARG A 34 -4.85 17.37 -43.75
C ARG A 34 -5.43 16.92 -42.42
N ALA A 35 -6.72 17.15 -42.22
CA ALA A 35 -7.47 16.70 -41.07
C ALA A 35 -7.08 15.26 -40.73
N SER A 36 -6.32 15.11 -39.65
CA SER A 36 -6.09 13.83 -38.99
C SER A 36 -7.41 13.43 -38.33
N SER A 37 -8.33 12.94 -39.17
CA SER A 37 -9.56 12.26 -38.77
C SER A 37 -9.27 10.81 -38.34
N VAL A 38 -8.03 10.50 -37.96
CA VAL A 38 -7.71 9.27 -37.21
C VAL A 38 -7.95 9.61 -35.75
N GLY A 39 -9.17 9.27 -35.32
CA GLY A 39 -9.81 9.66 -34.07
C GLY A 39 -8.86 9.86 -32.90
N GLU A 40 -8.92 11.07 -32.35
CA GLU A 40 -8.84 11.24 -30.90
C GLU A 40 -9.82 10.24 -30.29
N MET A 41 -9.31 9.09 -29.82
CA MET A 41 -10.05 8.35 -28.82
C MET A 41 -10.31 9.35 -27.70
N PRO A 42 -11.57 9.60 -27.35
CA PRO A 42 -11.91 10.74 -26.51
C PRO A 42 -11.18 10.54 -25.19
N GLU A 43 -10.39 11.53 -24.78
CA GLU A 43 -9.69 11.53 -23.48
C GLU A 43 -10.64 11.17 -22.32
N ALA A 44 -11.95 11.37 -22.51
CA ALA A 44 -13.04 10.94 -21.64
C ALA A 44 -13.14 9.41 -21.38
N GLN A 45 -12.73 8.53 -22.32
CA GLN A 45 -12.79 7.07 -22.14
C GLN A 45 -11.68 6.54 -21.22
N CYS A 46 -10.54 7.23 -21.19
CA CYS A 46 -9.42 6.92 -20.29
C CYS A 46 -9.53 7.64 -18.94
N ALA A 47 -10.60 8.42 -18.72
CA ALA A 47 -10.80 9.15 -17.48
C ALA A 47 -10.98 8.18 -16.30
N LEU A 48 -10.19 8.40 -15.25
CA LEU A 48 -10.33 7.70 -13.98
C LEU A 48 -11.46 8.32 -13.15
N ARG A 49 -12.30 7.47 -12.56
CA ARG A 49 -13.38 7.80 -11.64
C ARG A 49 -13.12 7.17 -10.27
N GLY A 50 -13.75 7.72 -9.24
CA GLY A 50 -13.66 7.20 -7.87
C GLY A 50 -12.60 7.91 -7.05
N PHE A 51 -13.04 8.52 -5.94
CA PHE A 51 -12.14 9.19 -5.00
C PHE A 51 -11.30 8.18 -4.23
N VAL A 52 -11.97 7.16 -3.66
CA VAL A 52 -11.35 6.14 -2.82
C VAL A 52 -10.56 5.17 -3.69
N VAL A 53 -11.23 4.38 -4.54
CA VAL A 53 -10.60 3.45 -5.47
C VAL A 53 -10.71 4.00 -6.90
N PRO A 54 -9.60 4.37 -7.55
CA PRO A 54 -9.62 4.82 -8.93
C PRO A 54 -9.99 3.65 -9.85
N THR A 55 -10.92 3.89 -10.76
CA THR A 55 -11.45 2.93 -11.74
C THR A 55 -11.60 3.61 -13.09
N PHE A 56 -11.47 2.89 -14.20
CA PHE A 56 -11.74 3.48 -15.51
C PHE A 56 -13.25 3.72 -15.68
N ALA A 57 -13.59 4.81 -16.37
CA ALA A 57 -14.98 5.08 -16.75
C ALA A 57 -15.52 4.04 -17.76
N ASP A 58 -14.65 3.50 -18.60
CA ASP A 58 -14.96 2.42 -19.55
C ASP A 58 -14.79 1.04 -18.90
N LEU A 59 -15.88 0.27 -18.88
CA LEU A 59 -15.93 -1.09 -18.33
C LEU A 59 -15.03 -2.07 -19.10
N ALA A 60 -14.88 -1.92 -20.42
CA ALA A 60 -14.03 -2.80 -21.22
C ALA A 60 -12.56 -2.59 -20.85
N LEU A 61 -12.14 -1.33 -20.70
CA LEU A 61 -10.80 -0.96 -20.26
C LEU A 61 -10.53 -1.40 -18.82
N GLU A 62 -11.49 -1.23 -17.90
CA GLU A 62 -11.39 -1.74 -16.53
C GLU A 62 -11.23 -3.26 -16.50
N THR A 63 -12.03 -3.99 -17.28
CA THR A 63 -11.96 -5.45 -17.34
C THR A 63 -10.60 -5.92 -17.89
N ALA A 64 -10.08 -5.23 -18.92
CA ALA A 64 -8.76 -5.50 -19.47
C ALA A 64 -7.65 -5.24 -18.44
N TYR A 65 -7.74 -4.13 -17.70
CA TYR A 65 -6.80 -3.78 -16.63
C TYR A 65 -6.81 -4.82 -15.50
N GLN A 66 -8.00 -5.20 -15.02
CA GLN A 66 -8.13 -6.21 -13.96
C GLN A 66 -7.53 -7.56 -14.39
N LYS A 67 -7.70 -7.95 -15.66
CA LYS A 67 -7.10 -9.16 -16.21
C LYS A 67 -5.57 -9.08 -16.27
N GLU A 68 -5.02 -7.94 -16.68
CA GLU A 68 -3.58 -7.70 -16.68
C GLU A 68 -3.02 -7.73 -15.25
N LEU A 69 -3.70 -7.09 -14.29
CA LEU A 69 -3.31 -7.10 -12.88
C LEU A 69 -3.26 -8.53 -12.32
N LEU A 70 -4.27 -9.36 -12.61
CA LEU A 70 -4.29 -10.77 -12.21
C LEU A 70 -3.14 -11.57 -12.84
N THR A 71 -2.80 -11.27 -14.10
CA THR A 71 -1.69 -11.91 -14.82
C THR A 71 -0.34 -11.51 -14.23
N GLN A 72 -0.18 -10.24 -13.86
CA GLN A 72 1.00 -9.75 -13.17
C GLN A 72 1.15 -10.40 -11.80
N ARG A 73 0.07 -10.52 -11.02
CA ARG A 73 0.06 -11.23 -9.73
C ARG A 73 0.42 -12.70 -9.86
N GLU A 74 -0.01 -13.36 -10.92
CA GLU A 74 0.41 -14.74 -11.19
C GLU A 74 1.93 -14.84 -11.43
N ARG A 75 2.53 -13.86 -12.12
CA ARG A 75 3.98 -13.83 -12.40
C ARG A 75 4.82 -13.43 -11.20
N THR A 76 4.34 -12.50 -10.37
CA THR A 76 5.15 -11.89 -9.30
C THR A 76 4.74 -12.34 -7.90
N GLY A 77 3.54 -12.91 -7.73
CA GLY A 77 2.96 -13.26 -6.42
C GLY A 77 3.84 -14.19 -5.60
N GLY A 78 4.47 -15.18 -6.24
CA GLY A 78 5.44 -16.05 -5.56
C GLY A 78 6.68 -15.29 -5.04
N ARG A 79 7.21 -14.34 -5.82
CA ARG A 79 8.37 -13.51 -5.40
C ARG A 79 8.00 -12.57 -4.26
N VAL A 80 6.83 -11.94 -4.36
CA VAL A 80 6.28 -11.06 -3.33
C VAL A 80 6.06 -11.84 -2.03
N THR A 81 5.47 -13.03 -2.11
CA THR A 81 5.25 -13.90 -0.94
C THR A 81 6.57 -14.30 -0.28
N CYS A 82 7.60 -14.67 -1.07
CA CYS A 82 8.94 -14.96 -0.53
C CYS A 82 9.60 -13.73 0.12
N ALA A 83 9.44 -12.54 -0.46
CA ALA A 83 9.98 -11.30 0.11
C ALA A 83 9.30 -10.96 1.44
N VAL A 84 7.97 -11.10 1.50
CA VAL A 84 7.18 -10.92 2.73
C VAL A 84 7.61 -11.93 3.80
N MET A 85 7.79 -13.21 3.45
CA MET A 85 8.34 -14.22 4.36
C MET A 85 9.72 -13.83 4.90
N GLY A 86 10.63 -13.36 4.04
CA GLY A 86 11.97 -12.94 4.43
C GLY A 86 11.95 -11.76 5.41
N LEU A 87 11.15 -10.73 5.13
CA LEU A 87 10.98 -9.57 6.01
C LEU A 87 10.38 -9.96 7.37
N LEU A 88 9.31 -10.76 7.37
CA LEU A 88 8.69 -11.23 8.62
C LEU A 88 9.64 -12.08 9.46
N SER A 89 10.47 -12.90 8.82
CA SER A 89 11.51 -13.69 9.50
C SER A 89 12.57 -12.80 10.14
N LEU A 90 13.02 -11.74 9.44
CA LEU A 90 14.00 -10.80 9.98
C LEU A 90 13.46 -10.01 11.18
N VAL A 91 12.21 -9.55 11.10
CA VAL A 91 11.56 -8.77 12.18
C VAL A 91 11.28 -9.64 13.41
N SER A 92 10.99 -10.93 13.22
CA SER A 92 10.70 -11.87 14.31
C SER A 92 11.95 -12.51 14.94
N LEU A 93 13.09 -12.52 14.25
CA LEU A 93 14.35 -13.11 14.73
C LEU A 93 14.75 -12.67 16.16
N PRO A 94 14.71 -11.37 16.51
CA PRO A 94 15.08 -10.92 17.85
C PRO A 94 14.14 -11.43 18.94
N MET A 95 12.90 -11.78 18.59
CA MET A 95 11.89 -12.27 19.53
C MET A 95 12.00 -13.78 19.75
N ILE A 96 12.51 -14.51 18.76
CA ILE A 96 12.78 -15.95 18.87
C ILE A 96 14.00 -16.22 19.75
N LEU A 97 15.00 -15.34 19.70
CA LEU A 97 16.29 -15.52 20.40
C LEU A 97 16.17 -15.34 21.92
N GLU A 98 15.07 -14.79 22.40
CA GLU A 98 14.75 -14.68 23.82
C GLU A 98 14.52 -16.08 24.40
N ARG A 99 15.39 -16.52 25.33
CA ARG A 99 15.30 -17.84 25.97
C ARG A 99 14.63 -17.70 27.34
N GLY A 100 13.61 -18.52 27.59
CA GLY A 100 13.05 -18.71 28.94
C GLY A 100 11.65 -18.12 29.19
N SER A 101 11.07 -17.35 28.26
CA SER A 101 9.70 -16.82 28.42
C SER A 101 8.64 -17.69 27.73
N LEU A 102 7.44 -17.75 28.33
CA LEU A 102 6.25 -18.40 27.76
C LEU A 102 5.83 -17.70 26.46
N THR A 103 5.93 -16.36 26.39
CA THR A 103 5.73 -15.60 25.15
C THR A 103 6.66 -16.02 24.02
N ALA A 104 7.95 -16.24 24.29
CA ALA A 104 8.89 -16.65 23.25
C ALA A 104 8.48 -18.00 22.64
N THR A 105 8.00 -18.93 23.46
CA THR A 105 7.50 -20.23 22.99
C THR A 105 6.22 -20.07 22.18
N PHE A 106 5.24 -19.32 22.70
CA PHE A 106 3.98 -19.01 22.01
C PHE A 106 4.21 -18.33 20.65
N LEU A 107 5.11 -17.34 20.62
CA LEU A 107 5.47 -16.59 19.43
C LEU A 107 6.19 -17.46 18.40
N ARG A 108 7.06 -18.38 18.81
CA ARG A 108 7.70 -19.37 17.91
C ARG A 108 6.68 -20.26 17.21
N TRP A 109 5.67 -20.76 17.94
CA TRP A 109 4.59 -21.57 17.35
C TRP A 109 3.80 -20.78 16.30
N HIS A 110 3.43 -19.54 16.62
CA HIS A 110 2.66 -18.68 15.72
C HIS A 110 3.48 -18.27 14.50
N LEU A 111 4.76 -17.99 14.67
CA LEU A 111 5.66 -17.73 13.56
C LEU A 111 5.83 -18.96 12.66
N ALA A 112 5.98 -20.15 13.23
CA ALA A 112 6.08 -21.38 12.45
C ALA A 112 4.78 -21.64 11.65
N PHE A 113 3.62 -21.40 12.26
CA PHE A 113 2.32 -21.45 11.57
C PHE A 113 2.28 -20.44 10.41
N LEU A 114 2.70 -19.19 10.64
CA LEU A 114 2.70 -18.13 9.65
C LEU A 114 3.61 -18.44 8.45
N LEU A 115 4.84 -18.88 8.72
CA LEU A 115 5.78 -19.29 7.68
C LEU A 115 5.25 -20.49 6.89
N SER A 116 4.56 -21.41 7.55
CA SER A 116 3.89 -22.54 6.89
C SER A 116 2.70 -22.07 6.03
N ALA A 117 1.90 -21.13 6.51
CA ALA A 117 0.79 -20.55 5.75
C ALA A 117 1.28 -19.76 4.52
N LEU A 118 2.34 -18.95 4.66
CA LEU A 118 2.95 -18.25 3.53
C LEU A 118 3.65 -19.22 2.57
N GLY A 119 4.30 -20.27 3.09
CA GLY A 119 4.91 -21.33 2.30
C GLY A 119 3.88 -22.12 1.48
N THR A 120 2.73 -22.45 2.06
CA THR A 120 1.61 -23.09 1.35
C THR A 120 1.01 -22.16 0.31
N LEU A 121 0.87 -20.86 0.60
CA LEU A 121 0.44 -19.86 -0.39
C LEU A 121 1.43 -19.74 -1.55
N ALA A 122 2.74 -19.71 -1.27
CA ALA A 122 3.79 -19.71 -2.29
C ALA A 122 3.79 -20.99 -3.14
N ALA A 123 3.57 -22.15 -2.52
CA ALA A 123 3.40 -23.42 -3.23
C ALA A 123 2.13 -23.43 -4.10
N LEU A 124 1.04 -22.86 -3.61
CA LEU A 124 -0.20 -22.69 -4.38
C LEU A 124 -0.01 -21.83 -5.63
N PHE A 125 0.82 -20.78 -5.58
CA PHE A 125 1.17 -20.02 -6.78
C PHE A 125 1.91 -20.87 -7.83
N ARG A 126 2.68 -21.88 -7.42
CA ARG A 126 3.34 -22.80 -8.35
C ARG A 126 2.38 -23.86 -8.90
N MET A 127 1.52 -24.43 -8.06
CA MET A 127 0.68 -25.57 -8.44
C MET A 127 -0.68 -25.17 -9.04
N ARG A 128 -1.30 -24.12 -8.51
CA ARG A 128 -2.68 -23.68 -8.81
C ARG A 128 -2.75 -22.13 -8.84
N PRO A 129 -2.04 -21.44 -9.75
CA PRO A 129 -1.92 -19.98 -9.74
C PRO A 129 -3.27 -19.25 -9.82
N ARG A 130 -4.24 -19.85 -10.54
CA ARG A 130 -5.60 -19.33 -10.64
C ARG A 130 -6.34 -19.32 -9.31
N LEU A 131 -6.11 -20.30 -8.42
CA LEU A 131 -6.71 -20.34 -7.09
C LEU A 131 -5.94 -19.42 -6.14
N ALA A 132 -4.60 -19.45 -6.20
CA ALA A 132 -3.73 -18.64 -5.37
C ALA A 132 -4.04 -17.14 -5.47
N ARG A 133 -4.27 -16.62 -6.68
CA ARG A 133 -4.61 -15.20 -6.88
C ARG A 133 -5.94 -14.77 -6.22
N TRP A 134 -6.92 -15.68 -6.11
CA TRP A 134 -8.20 -15.39 -5.45
C TRP A 134 -8.07 -15.40 -3.93
N LEU A 135 -7.21 -16.27 -3.41
CA LEU A 135 -6.97 -16.40 -1.98
C LEU A 135 -5.93 -15.40 -1.46
N PHE A 136 -5.10 -14.81 -2.32
CA PHE A 136 -3.97 -13.99 -1.93
C PHE A 136 -4.35 -12.80 -1.04
N ASP A 137 -5.24 -11.92 -1.52
CA ASP A 137 -5.67 -10.73 -0.79
C ASP A 137 -6.41 -11.08 0.54
N PRO A 138 -7.39 -12.01 0.58
CA PRO A 138 -8.04 -12.39 1.84
C PRO A 138 -7.08 -13.11 2.79
N ALA A 139 -6.22 -14.02 2.30
CA ALA A 139 -5.26 -14.73 3.14
C ALA A 139 -4.29 -13.76 3.82
N LEU A 140 -3.77 -12.77 3.09
CA LEU A 140 -2.92 -11.74 3.67
C LEU A 140 -3.65 -10.87 4.69
N SER A 141 -4.92 -10.53 4.44
CA SER A 141 -5.72 -9.78 5.41
C SER A 141 -5.92 -10.57 6.70
N VAL A 142 -6.24 -11.87 6.60
CA VAL A 142 -6.35 -12.76 7.77
C VAL A 142 -5.00 -12.91 8.50
N LEU A 143 -3.91 -13.10 7.75
CA LEU A 143 -2.56 -13.18 8.33
C LEU A 143 -2.16 -11.87 9.03
N SER A 144 -2.60 -10.72 8.51
CA SER A 144 -2.36 -9.41 9.13
C SER A 144 -3.05 -9.29 10.48
N VAL A 145 -4.34 -9.63 10.54
CA VAL A 145 -5.12 -9.62 11.79
C VAL A 145 -4.51 -10.62 12.78
N HIS A 146 -4.16 -11.82 12.33
CA HIS A 146 -3.50 -12.82 13.15
C HIS A 146 -2.18 -12.30 13.74
N TRP A 147 -1.33 -11.65 12.95
CA TRP A 147 -0.06 -11.14 13.44
C TRP A 147 -0.22 -9.95 14.39
N ILE A 148 -1.29 -9.17 14.25
CA ILE A 148 -1.67 -8.17 15.26
C ILE A 148 -2.08 -8.82 16.57
N VAL A 149 -2.89 -9.89 16.51
CA VAL A 149 -3.27 -10.67 17.69
C VAL A 149 -2.03 -11.16 18.40
N VAL A 150 -1.15 -11.85 17.68
CA VAL A 150 0.09 -12.40 18.22
C VAL A 150 1.02 -11.30 18.73
N GLY A 151 1.23 -10.24 17.95
CA GLY A 151 2.09 -9.12 18.31
C GLY A 151 1.57 -8.29 19.49
N SER A 152 0.29 -8.42 19.84
CA SER A 152 -0.32 -7.74 20.99
C SER A 152 -0.25 -8.56 22.30
N MET A 153 0.19 -9.82 22.25
CA MET A 153 0.32 -10.66 23.44
C MET A 153 1.55 -10.25 24.29
N THR A 154 1.37 -10.11 25.60
CA THR A 154 2.40 -9.91 26.65
C THR A 154 2.60 -11.21 27.41
N ASP A 155 3.70 -11.33 28.18
CA ASP A 155 3.88 -12.48 29.08
C ASP A 155 2.72 -12.59 30.07
N THR A 156 2.22 -11.45 30.56
CA THR A 156 1.02 -11.37 31.40
C THR A 156 -0.25 -11.83 30.66
N ARG A 157 -0.48 -11.45 29.40
CA ARG A 157 -1.66 -11.86 28.61
C ARG A 157 -1.61 -13.32 28.20
N VAL A 158 -0.43 -13.83 27.86
CA VAL A 158 -0.24 -15.25 27.57
C VAL A 158 -0.46 -16.07 28.84
N ALA A 159 0.05 -15.60 29.98
CA ALA A 159 -0.19 -16.24 31.28
C ALA A 159 -1.68 -16.23 31.64
N THR A 160 -2.40 -15.11 31.46
CA THR A 160 -3.86 -15.03 31.66
C THR A 160 -4.64 -15.94 30.70
N LEU A 161 -4.25 -16.03 29.42
CA LEU A 161 -4.88 -16.92 28.45
C LEU A 161 -4.63 -18.41 28.74
N LEU A 162 -3.49 -18.72 29.37
CA LEU A 162 -3.10 -20.08 29.75
C LEU A 162 -3.46 -20.43 31.20
N ASP A 163 -4.10 -19.51 31.93
CA ASP A 163 -4.44 -19.63 33.36
C ASP A 163 -3.23 -19.94 34.25
N VAL A 164 -2.12 -19.22 34.02
CA VAL A 164 -0.85 -19.34 34.76
C VAL A 164 -0.56 -18.04 35.52
N GLN A 165 -0.14 -18.12 36.78
CA GLN A 165 0.29 -16.95 37.56
C GLN A 165 1.74 -16.56 37.21
N LEU A 166 1.95 -15.27 36.87
CA LEU A 166 3.28 -14.71 36.62
C LEU A 166 3.44 -13.40 37.40
N ASP A 167 4.62 -13.17 37.96
CA ASP A 167 4.98 -11.90 38.59
C ASP A 167 5.09 -10.80 37.52
N ALA A 168 4.48 -9.64 37.79
CA ALA A 168 4.30 -8.56 36.83
C ALA A 168 5.63 -8.00 36.30
N MET A 169 5.90 -8.20 35.00
CA MET A 169 6.99 -7.54 34.27
C MET A 169 6.50 -6.21 33.66
N GLY A 170 7.36 -5.19 33.73
CA GLY A 170 7.01 -3.79 33.53
C GLY A 170 6.86 -3.26 32.08
N PRO A 171 6.70 -1.92 31.93
CA PRO A 171 6.12 -1.24 30.75
C PRO A 171 7.01 -1.12 29.49
N ILE A 172 8.19 -1.76 29.44
CA ILE A 172 9.11 -1.68 28.27
C ILE A 172 8.60 -2.54 27.08
N GLU A 173 7.61 -3.40 27.30
CA GLU A 173 7.06 -4.28 26.26
C GLU A 173 6.17 -3.58 25.20
N GLU A 174 5.51 -2.47 25.51
CA GLU A 174 4.50 -1.87 24.61
C GLU A 174 5.12 -1.23 23.34
N THR A 175 6.31 -0.64 23.45
CA THR A 175 6.99 0.02 22.32
C THR A 175 7.48 -0.99 21.26
N ARG A 176 7.83 -2.22 21.68
CA ARG A 176 8.24 -3.30 20.78
C ARG A 176 7.04 -3.82 19.95
N LYS A 177 5.82 -3.63 20.45
CA LYS A 177 4.57 -4.18 19.88
C LYS A 177 3.89 -3.24 18.90
N SER A 178 3.93 -1.93 19.17
CA SER A 178 3.54 -0.92 18.17
C SER A 178 4.42 -0.99 16.91
N LEU A 179 5.70 -1.35 17.07
CA LEU A 179 6.64 -1.57 15.97
C LEU A 179 6.29 -2.81 15.13
N LEU A 180 5.89 -3.92 15.76
CA LEU A 180 5.41 -5.12 15.05
C LEU A 180 4.14 -4.84 14.25
N VAL A 181 3.14 -4.21 14.89
CA VAL A 181 1.88 -3.82 14.25
C VAL A 181 2.13 -2.89 13.07
N SER A 182 3.01 -1.89 13.26
CA SER A 182 3.41 -0.97 12.19
C SER A 182 4.14 -1.70 11.06
N ALA A 183 5.04 -2.65 11.38
CA ALA A 183 5.74 -3.47 10.39
C ALA A 183 4.78 -4.34 9.59
N THR A 184 3.71 -4.87 10.19
CA THR A 184 2.67 -5.63 9.48
C THR A 184 1.88 -4.74 8.54
N ILE A 185 1.47 -3.55 8.99
CA ILE A 185 0.77 -2.59 8.13
C ILE A 185 1.68 -2.20 6.95
N VAL A 186 2.95 -1.87 7.21
CA VAL A 186 3.95 -1.56 6.16
C VAL A 186 4.12 -2.72 5.18
N THR A 187 4.30 -3.93 5.69
CA THR A 187 4.55 -5.13 4.88
C THR A 187 3.37 -5.42 3.96
N ASN A 188 2.14 -5.32 4.47
CA ASN A 188 0.96 -5.60 3.66
C ASN A 188 0.62 -4.47 2.68
N MET A 189 0.80 -3.21 3.09
CA MET A 189 0.43 -2.06 2.25
C MET A 189 1.44 -1.76 1.16
N LEU A 190 2.74 -1.89 1.44
CA LEU A 190 3.80 -1.52 0.51
C LEU A 190 4.38 -2.73 -0.23
N PHE A 191 4.64 -3.83 0.48
CA PHE A 191 5.36 -4.97 -0.13
C PHE A 191 4.43 -6.00 -0.74
N ALA A 192 3.30 -6.31 -0.09
CA ALA A 192 2.39 -7.33 -0.60
C ALA A 192 1.54 -6.86 -1.81
N ARG A 193 1.56 -5.56 -2.13
CA ARG A 193 0.81 -4.93 -3.24
C ARG A 193 -0.65 -5.41 -3.30
N LEU A 194 -1.32 -5.37 -2.14
CA LEU A 194 -2.76 -5.59 -2.04
C LEU A 194 -3.49 -4.62 -2.97
N SER A 195 -4.66 -5.05 -3.44
CA SER A 195 -5.54 -4.14 -4.17
C SER A 195 -6.09 -3.10 -3.18
N LEU A 196 -6.40 -1.89 -3.66
CA LEU A 196 -6.80 -0.78 -2.77
C LEU A 196 -8.01 -1.11 -1.90
N GLN A 197 -8.96 -1.90 -2.40
CA GLN A 197 -10.10 -2.38 -1.63
C GLN A 197 -9.65 -3.24 -0.45
N TRP A 198 -8.74 -4.18 -0.69
CA TRP A 198 -8.20 -5.04 0.34
C TRP A 198 -7.23 -4.32 1.27
N CYS A 199 -6.55 -3.25 0.82
CA CYS A 199 -5.85 -2.34 1.72
C CYS A 199 -6.81 -1.71 2.74
N LEU A 200 -7.97 -1.21 2.30
CA LEU A 200 -8.97 -0.64 3.21
C LEU A 200 -9.52 -1.71 4.16
N VAL A 201 -9.89 -2.89 3.65
CA VAL A 201 -10.36 -4.01 4.49
C VAL A 201 -9.31 -4.37 5.53
N CYS A 202 -8.04 -4.47 5.13
CA CYS A 202 -6.95 -4.74 6.05
C CYS A 202 -6.86 -3.62 7.10
N MET A 203 -6.77 -2.34 6.73
CA MET A 203 -6.71 -1.23 7.70
C MET A 203 -7.88 -1.24 8.69
N HIS A 204 -9.10 -1.39 8.20
CA HIS A 204 -10.33 -1.35 9.00
C HIS A 204 -10.62 -2.62 9.79
N SER A 205 -9.97 -3.74 9.49
CA SER A 205 -10.03 -4.95 10.34
C SER A 205 -8.90 -4.97 11.36
N THR A 206 -7.70 -4.59 10.92
CA THR A 206 -6.44 -4.76 11.63
C THR A 206 -6.30 -3.74 12.77
N ILE A 207 -6.58 -2.45 12.51
CA ILE A 207 -6.46 -1.41 13.54
C ILE A 207 -7.55 -1.55 14.62
N PRO A 208 -8.84 -1.73 14.31
CA PRO A 208 -9.85 -1.96 15.34
C PRO A 208 -9.63 -3.26 16.12
N ALA A 209 -9.16 -4.34 15.48
CA ALA A 209 -8.82 -5.57 16.19
C ALA A 209 -7.70 -5.33 17.21
N TYR A 210 -6.64 -4.60 16.82
CA TYR A 210 -5.56 -4.22 17.73
C TYR A 210 -6.09 -3.42 18.91
N ILE A 211 -6.83 -2.34 18.66
CA ILE A 211 -7.39 -1.48 19.71
C ILE A 211 -8.33 -2.28 20.61
N GLY A 212 -9.23 -3.07 20.04
CA GLY A 212 -10.19 -3.89 20.77
C GLY A 212 -9.51 -4.90 21.69
N MET A 213 -8.47 -5.59 21.22
CA MET A 213 -7.69 -6.50 22.08
C MET A 213 -6.94 -5.76 23.16
N VAL A 214 -6.29 -4.64 22.84
CA VAL A 214 -5.56 -3.86 23.82
C VAL A 214 -6.51 -3.31 24.89
N LEU A 215 -7.72 -2.91 24.52
CA LEU A 215 -8.74 -2.49 25.49
C LEU A 215 -9.27 -3.66 26.32
N ALA A 216 -9.61 -4.78 25.69
CA ALA A 216 -10.13 -5.95 26.39
C ALA A 216 -9.09 -6.53 27.37
N LEU A 217 -7.90 -6.83 26.87
CA LEU A 217 -6.81 -7.41 27.67
C LEU A 217 -6.18 -6.39 28.62
N GLY A 218 -6.07 -5.13 28.18
CA GLY A 218 -5.63 -4.03 29.03
C GLY A 218 -6.61 -3.75 30.18
N SER A 219 -7.92 -4.00 30.02
CA SER A 219 -8.87 -3.88 31.13
C SER A 219 -8.62 -4.90 32.24
N PHE A 220 -8.30 -6.15 31.89
CA PHE A 220 -7.94 -7.20 32.86
C PHE A 220 -6.63 -6.89 33.58
N GLU A 221 -5.61 -6.43 32.85
CA GLU A 221 -4.34 -6.01 33.44
C GLU A 221 -4.51 -4.76 34.32
N HIS A 222 -5.36 -3.83 33.90
CA HIS A 222 -5.66 -2.59 34.60
C HIS A 222 -6.41 -2.84 35.92
N ASP A 223 -7.37 -3.75 35.95
CA ASP A 223 -8.08 -4.12 37.18
C ASP A 223 -7.14 -4.77 38.22
N GLN A 224 -6.15 -5.55 37.76
CA GLN A 224 -5.12 -6.13 38.62
C GLN A 224 -4.15 -5.06 39.16
N VAL A 225 -3.70 -4.13 38.32
CA VAL A 225 -2.79 -3.04 38.72
C VAL A 225 -3.48 -2.02 39.63
N LEU A 226 -4.74 -1.69 39.39
CA LEU A 226 -5.54 -0.78 40.21
C LEU A 226 -5.79 -1.30 41.63
N GLN A 227 -5.81 -2.62 41.83
CA GLN A 227 -5.95 -3.21 43.17
C GLN A 227 -4.72 -2.92 44.05
N GLY A 228 -3.54 -2.75 43.46
CA GLY A 228 -2.29 -2.47 44.17
C GLY A 228 -1.94 -0.98 44.36
N LEU A 229 -2.69 -0.05 43.73
CA LEU A 229 -2.39 1.38 43.77
C LEU A 229 -3.14 2.14 44.90
N PRO A 230 -2.53 3.19 45.48
CA PRO A 230 -3.22 4.09 46.40
C PRO A 230 -4.43 4.78 45.73
N GLU A 231 -5.54 5.00 46.46
CA GLU A 231 -6.79 5.57 45.90
C GLU A 231 -6.61 6.89 45.13
N HIS A 232 -5.71 7.75 45.58
CA HIS A 232 -5.42 9.05 44.95
C HIS A 232 -4.73 8.92 43.58
N SER A 233 -4.10 7.79 43.29
CA SER A 233 -3.46 7.50 42.00
C SER A 233 -4.41 6.85 41.00
N LYS A 234 -5.48 6.21 41.46
CA LYS A 234 -6.42 5.44 40.62
C LYS A 234 -7.17 6.32 39.62
N THR A 235 -7.61 7.50 40.04
CA THR A 235 -8.36 8.46 39.20
C THR A 235 -7.49 9.08 38.11
N SER A 236 -6.24 9.42 38.41
CA SER A 236 -5.26 9.96 37.44
C SER A 236 -4.93 8.93 36.35
N TRP A 237 -4.74 7.66 36.73
CA TRP A 237 -4.46 6.57 35.80
C TRP A 237 -5.66 6.18 34.93
N ALA A 238 -6.88 6.16 35.50
CA ALA A 238 -8.10 5.90 34.75
C ALA A 238 -8.35 6.94 33.63
N HIS A 239 -7.91 8.19 33.81
CA HIS A 239 -8.02 9.23 32.79
C HIS A 239 -6.88 9.23 31.76
N SER A 240 -5.68 8.76 32.11
CA SER A 240 -4.51 8.80 31.21
C SER A 240 -4.48 7.64 30.21
N LEU A 241 -5.02 6.48 30.57
CA LEU A 241 -5.04 5.28 29.73
C LEU A 241 -5.81 5.46 28.40
N PRO A 242 -7.07 5.97 28.41
CA PRO A 242 -7.81 6.20 27.17
C PRO A 242 -7.12 7.21 26.25
N ILE A 243 -6.42 8.19 26.83
CA ILE A 243 -5.65 9.19 26.09
C ILE A 243 -4.44 8.55 25.40
N ALA A 244 -3.73 7.65 26.08
CA ALA A 244 -2.60 6.92 25.51
C ALA A 244 -3.05 6.02 24.34
N PHE A 245 -4.14 5.26 24.51
CA PHE A 245 -4.68 4.41 23.44
C PHE A 245 -5.25 5.22 22.27
N GLY A 246 -5.91 6.34 22.55
CA GLY A 246 -6.36 7.27 21.52
C GLY A 246 -5.19 7.79 20.67
N ARG A 247 -4.04 8.11 21.29
CA ARG A 247 -2.83 8.53 20.58
C ARG A 247 -2.23 7.43 19.71
N ILE A 248 -2.18 6.19 20.20
CA ILE A 248 -1.67 5.04 19.43
C ILE A 248 -2.60 4.75 18.24
N ALA A 249 -3.92 4.75 18.47
CA ALA A 249 -4.91 4.57 17.41
C ALA A 249 -4.79 5.65 16.34
N LEU A 250 -4.67 6.92 16.75
CA LEU A 250 -4.47 8.05 15.84
C LEU A 250 -3.18 7.91 15.03
N PHE A 251 -2.09 7.50 15.66
CA PHE A 251 -0.82 7.25 14.99
C PHE A 251 -0.93 6.13 13.94
N LEU A 252 -1.52 4.98 14.31
CA LEU A 252 -1.68 3.84 13.40
C LEU A 252 -2.59 4.18 12.21
N TYR A 253 -3.71 4.87 12.44
CA TYR A 253 -4.57 5.35 11.36
C TYR A 253 -3.86 6.38 10.48
N GLY A 254 -3.12 7.32 11.07
CA GLY A 254 -2.34 8.31 10.33
C GLY A 254 -1.33 7.64 9.38
N MET A 255 -0.56 6.68 9.88
CA MET A 255 0.39 5.90 9.06
C MET A 255 -0.32 5.08 7.98
N ALA A 256 -1.44 4.44 8.32
CA ALA A 256 -2.24 3.66 7.38
C ALA A 256 -2.78 4.54 6.24
N ILE A 257 -3.29 5.74 6.55
CA ILE A 257 -3.76 6.70 5.54
C ILE A 257 -2.60 7.14 4.63
N ILE A 258 -1.41 7.42 5.17
CA ILE A 258 -0.25 7.79 4.36
C ILE A 258 0.09 6.65 3.38
N PHE A 259 0.19 5.41 3.86
CA PHE A 259 0.47 4.26 3.00
C PHE A 259 -0.63 3.99 1.98
N TYR A 260 -1.90 4.21 2.36
CA TYR A 260 -3.02 4.16 1.43
C TYR A 260 -2.84 5.16 0.29
N MET A 261 -2.49 6.40 0.61
CA MET A 261 -2.32 7.47 -0.38
C MET A 261 -1.12 7.21 -1.30
N VAL A 262 -0.02 6.66 -0.76
CA VAL A 262 1.12 6.19 -1.57
C VAL A 262 0.66 5.11 -2.55
N ARG A 263 0.00 4.06 -2.06
CA ARG A 263 -0.47 2.96 -2.90
C ARG A 263 -1.50 3.42 -3.93
N ARG A 264 -2.38 4.35 -3.57
CA ARG A 264 -3.35 4.97 -4.48
C ARG A 264 -2.65 5.74 -5.59
N SER A 265 -1.59 6.48 -5.27
CA SER A 265 -0.81 7.22 -6.25
C SER A 265 -0.10 6.28 -7.22
N GLU A 266 0.49 5.18 -6.73
CA GLU A 266 1.05 4.13 -7.58
C GLU A 266 -0.01 3.50 -8.49
N GLU A 267 -1.18 3.16 -7.96
CA GLU A 267 -2.28 2.58 -8.74
C GLU A 267 -2.75 3.53 -9.85
N ILE A 268 -2.84 4.84 -9.59
CA ILE A 268 -3.19 5.86 -10.59
C ILE A 268 -2.14 5.89 -11.71
N GLN A 269 -0.85 5.86 -11.35
CA GLN A 269 0.24 5.84 -12.32
C GLN A 269 0.22 4.55 -13.16
N ASP A 270 0.03 3.40 -12.52
CA ASP A 270 -0.06 2.09 -13.17
C ASP A 270 -1.25 2.04 -14.14
N ARG A 271 -2.41 2.56 -13.73
CA ARG A 271 -3.61 2.67 -14.59
C ARG A 271 -3.39 3.62 -15.75
N THR A 272 -2.81 4.80 -15.51
CA THR A 272 -2.52 5.78 -16.57
C THR A 272 -1.56 5.21 -17.60
N ARG A 273 -0.51 4.50 -17.15
CA ARG A 273 0.43 3.78 -18.02
C ARG A 273 -0.26 2.64 -18.77
N PHE A 274 -1.13 1.88 -18.12
CA PHE A 274 -1.90 0.82 -18.80
C PHE A 274 -2.80 1.39 -19.89
N ALA A 275 -3.54 2.47 -19.60
CA ALA A 275 -4.43 3.10 -20.56
C ALA A 275 -3.67 3.60 -21.80
N SER A 276 -2.51 4.26 -21.62
CA SER A 276 -1.71 4.72 -22.77
C SER A 276 -1.17 3.57 -23.61
N LEU A 277 -0.74 2.47 -22.99
CA LEU A 277 -0.31 1.25 -23.69
C LEU A 277 -1.46 0.55 -24.40
N PHE A 278 -2.63 0.46 -23.75
CA PHE A 278 -3.81 -0.18 -24.34
C PHE A 278 -4.29 0.60 -25.57
N CYS A 279 -4.45 1.92 -25.45
CA CYS A 279 -4.89 2.79 -26.53
C CYS A 279 -3.90 2.78 -27.71
N SER A 280 -2.60 2.80 -27.45
CA SER A 280 -1.59 2.71 -28.51
C SER A 280 -1.62 1.36 -29.23
N GLN A 281 -1.86 0.25 -28.51
CA GLN A 281 -2.04 -1.07 -29.13
C GLN A 281 -3.31 -1.16 -29.97
N GLU A 282 -4.42 -0.59 -29.51
CA GLU A 282 -5.66 -0.55 -30.29
C GLU A 282 -5.49 0.25 -31.58
N ARG A 283 -4.85 1.43 -31.52
CA ARG A 283 -4.52 2.24 -32.70
C ARG A 283 -3.66 1.44 -33.68
N LEU A 284 -2.62 0.76 -33.19
CA LEU A 284 -1.75 -0.08 -34.01
C LEU A 284 -2.53 -1.24 -34.67
N ARG A 285 -3.50 -1.84 -33.97
CA ARG A 285 -4.36 -2.91 -34.54
C ARG A 285 -5.31 -2.36 -35.60
N ALA A 286 -5.91 -1.21 -35.36
CA ALA A 286 -6.77 -0.54 -36.32
C ALA A 286 -6.00 -0.16 -37.60
N GLU A 287 -4.80 0.41 -37.45
CA GLU A 287 -3.92 0.75 -38.58
C GLU A 287 -3.47 -0.49 -39.34
N LYS A 288 -3.07 -1.58 -38.66
CA LYS A 288 -2.72 -2.85 -39.32
C LYS A 288 -3.89 -3.41 -40.11
N THR A 289 -5.10 -3.33 -39.57
CA THR A 289 -6.32 -3.81 -40.24
C THR A 289 -6.64 -2.96 -41.47
N ARG A 290 -6.54 -1.63 -41.35
CA ARG A 290 -6.70 -0.70 -42.47
C ARG A 290 -5.65 -0.93 -43.55
N ASN A 291 -4.39 -1.11 -43.19
CA ASN A 291 -3.30 -1.40 -44.13
C ASN A 291 -3.50 -2.75 -44.86
N ARG A 292 -3.98 -3.78 -44.17
CA ARG A 292 -4.34 -5.05 -44.80
C ARG A 292 -5.49 -4.90 -45.79
N ALA A 293 -6.51 -4.12 -45.45
CA ALA A 293 -7.63 -3.84 -46.35
C ALA A 293 -7.18 -3.06 -47.60
N LEU A 294 -6.30 -2.06 -47.43
CA LEU A 294 -5.73 -1.31 -48.55
C LEU A 294 -4.88 -2.19 -49.46
N ARG A 295 -4.04 -3.07 -48.91
CA ARG A 295 -3.25 -4.03 -49.71
C ARG A 295 -4.14 -4.98 -50.52
N ARG A 296 -5.24 -5.48 -49.94
CA ARG A 296 -6.19 -6.33 -50.68
C ARG A 296 -6.82 -5.58 -51.85
N ARG A 297 -7.26 -4.34 -51.64
CA ARG A 297 -7.81 -3.51 -52.72
C ARG A 297 -6.79 -3.21 -53.82
N GLN A 298 -5.52 -3.01 -53.47
CA GLN A 298 -4.45 -2.84 -54.47
C GLN A 298 -4.26 -4.10 -55.32
N GLN A 299 -4.22 -5.27 -54.68
CA GLN A 299 -4.12 -6.55 -55.40
C GLN A 299 -5.33 -6.80 -56.32
N GLU A 300 -6.55 -6.49 -55.86
CA GLU A 300 -7.76 -6.58 -56.67
C GLU A 300 -7.70 -5.65 -57.89
N MET A 301 -7.20 -4.41 -57.74
CA MET A 301 -7.01 -3.49 -58.86
C MET A 301 -5.94 -3.98 -59.85
N GLU A 302 -4.81 -4.50 -59.36
CA GLU A 302 -3.75 -5.06 -60.23
C GLU A 302 -4.26 -6.24 -61.06
N LEU A 303 -5.07 -7.12 -60.46
CA LEU A 303 -5.70 -8.23 -61.18
C LEU A 303 -6.69 -7.74 -62.26
N LEU A 304 -7.47 -6.71 -61.98
CA LEU A 304 -8.39 -6.12 -62.95
C LEU A 304 -7.65 -5.45 -64.11
N VAL A 305 -6.56 -4.72 -63.82
CA VAL A 305 -5.72 -4.10 -64.86
C VAL A 305 -5.06 -5.14 -65.75
N ASN A 306 -4.57 -6.26 -65.19
CA ASN A 306 -3.96 -7.34 -65.97
C ASN A 306 -4.98 -8.15 -66.80
N ALA A 307 -6.27 -8.02 -66.52
CA ALA A 307 -7.34 -8.72 -67.24
C ALA A 307 -7.92 -7.89 -68.41
N LEU A 308 -7.60 -6.59 -68.48
CA LEU A 308 -7.98 -5.67 -69.56
C LEU A 308 -6.87 -5.58 -70.61
#